data_AF-A0A223HZ21-F1
#
_entry.id   AF-A0A223HZ21-F1
#
_cell.length_a   1.000
_cell.length_b   1.000
_cell.length_c   1.000
_cell.angle_alpha   90.00
_cell.angle_beta   90.00
_cell.angle_gamma   90.00
#
_symmetry.space_group_name_H-M   'P 1'
#
loop_
_entity.id
_entity.type
_entity.pdbx_description
1 polymer ?
#
loop_
_entity_poly.entity_id
_entity_poly.type
_entity_poly.pdbx_seq_one_letter_code
_entity_poly.pdbx_strand_id
1 'polypeptide(L)'
;MNKLFVGMDISLDDVKVHILDQDGNDACSRFSVDNNPSGCDILMSHILDCCNRYNIQKVFIGLESTSVYGWHIQYYLADHASLKPFNPSVTTFNANIVKAFKKSLGNLPKNDWVDAFAIAEKLRFGRLPKSCPVDFRYLALQRLTRHQLSHC
;
A
#
# COMPACT_ATOMS: atom_id res chain seq x y z
N MET A 1 9.55 -1.10 -20.02
CA MET A 1 8.34 -1.54 -19.29
C MET A 1 8.18 -0.63 -18.10
N ASN A 2 7.29 0.36 -18.23
CA ASN A 2 7.15 1.42 -17.22
C ASN A 2 6.41 0.87 -16.00
N LYS A 3 6.99 1.12 -14.82
CA LYS A 3 6.47 0.65 -13.54
C LYS A 3 6.06 1.83 -12.68
N LEU A 4 4.98 1.65 -11.93
CA LEU A 4 4.52 2.59 -10.92
C LEU A 4 4.65 1.95 -9.55
N PHE A 5 5.17 2.70 -8.57
CA PHE A 5 5.36 2.23 -7.21
C PHE A 5 4.54 3.09 -6.26
N VAL A 6 3.52 2.50 -5.65
CA VAL A 6 2.59 3.16 -4.73
C VAL A 6 2.91 2.69 -3.33
N GLY A 7 3.42 3.58 -2.49
CA GLY A 7 3.63 3.32 -1.07
C GLY A 7 2.53 3.96 -0.23
N MET A 8 1.97 3.19 0.69
CA MET A 8 0.86 3.62 1.56
C MET A 8 1.19 3.31 3.02
N ASP A 9 1.07 4.34 3.85
CA ASP A 9 1.04 4.21 5.30
C ASP A 9 -0.41 4.35 5.77
N ILE A 10 -0.96 3.29 6.36
CA ILE A 10 -2.39 3.18 6.69
C ILE A 10 -2.57 3.33 8.20
N SER A 11 -3.27 4.37 8.61
CA SER A 11 -3.70 4.60 9.99
C SER A 11 -5.17 4.18 10.19
N LEU A 12 -5.74 4.50 11.35
CA LEU A 12 -7.17 4.29 11.60
C LEU A 12 -8.04 5.20 10.73
N ASP A 13 -7.65 6.48 10.64
CA ASP A 13 -8.48 7.55 10.10
C ASP A 13 -8.10 7.92 8.66
N ASP A 14 -6.80 7.82 8.33
CA ASP A 14 -6.25 8.27 7.06
C ASP A 14 -5.26 7.28 6.43
N VAL A 15 -5.00 7.49 5.15
CA VAL A 15 -4.02 6.76 4.36
C VAL A 15 -3.11 7.77 3.68
N LYS A 16 -1.84 7.78 4.05
CA LYS A 16 -0.82 8.64 3.45
C LYS A 16 -0.19 7.92 2.26
N VAL A 17 -0.16 8.59 1.11
CA VAL A 17 0.20 7.97 -0.17
C VAL A 17 1.37 8.70 -0.81
N HIS A 18 2.32 7.92 -1.30
CA HIS A 18 3.45 8.40 -2.10
C HIS A 18 3.60 7.53 -3.34
N ILE A 19 3.56 8.14 -4.52
CA ILE A 19 3.67 7.44 -5.80
C ILE A 19 4.96 7.83 -6.50
N LEU A 20 5.77 6.83 -6.86
CA LEU A 20 7.03 6.98 -7.56
C LEU A 20 6.96 6.34 -8.95
N ASP A 21 7.68 6.94 -9.90
CA ASP A 21 7.96 6.34 -11.20
C ASP A 21 9.11 5.31 -11.12
N GLN A 22 9.50 4.77 -12.28
CA GLN A 22 10.56 3.77 -12.36
C GLN A 22 11.95 4.29 -11.98
N ASP A 23 12.18 5.58 -12.16
CA ASP A 23 13.45 6.24 -11.94
C ASP A 23 13.57 6.72 -10.48
N GLY A 24 12.46 6.70 -9.73
CA GLY A 24 12.35 7.11 -8.32
C GLY A 24 11.90 8.55 -8.15
N ASN A 25 11.37 9.19 -9.20
CA ASN A 25 10.81 10.54 -9.11
C ASN A 25 9.35 10.48 -8.67
N ASP A 26 8.88 11.57 -8.05
CA ASP A 26 7.48 11.75 -7.67
C ASP A 26 6.59 11.75 -8.93
N ALA A 27 5.76 10.71 -9.10
CA ALA A 27 4.80 10.61 -10.21
C ALA A 27 3.58 11.52 -9.99
N CYS A 28 3.28 11.85 -8.74
CA CYS A 28 2.29 12.85 -8.37
C CYS A 28 2.67 13.52 -7.04
N SER A 29 1.99 14.62 -6.71
CA SER A 29 2.07 15.21 -5.37
C SER A 29 1.61 14.20 -4.32
N ARG A 30 2.26 14.22 -3.15
CA ARG A 30 1.87 13.38 -1.99
C ARG A 30 0.49 13.83 -1.50
N PHE A 31 -0.33 12.87 -1.12
CA PHE A 31 -1.71 13.13 -0.69
C PHE A 31 -2.15 12.13 0.38
N SER A 32 -3.12 12.53 1.18
CA SER A 32 -3.81 11.65 2.12
C SER A 32 -5.28 11.50 1.71
N VAL A 33 -5.84 10.32 1.96
CA VAL A 33 -7.26 10.04 1.81
C VAL A 33 -7.81 9.47 3.12
N ASP A 34 -9.10 9.60 3.33
CA ASP A 34 -9.76 8.95 4.46
C ASP A 34 -9.71 7.42 4.31
N ASN A 35 -9.60 6.71 5.43
CA ASN A 35 -9.63 5.26 5.48
C ASN A 35 -11.06 4.71 5.39
N ASN A 36 -11.75 5.04 4.29
CA ASN A 36 -13.14 4.68 4.03
C ASN A 36 -13.35 4.37 2.52
N PRO A 37 -14.53 3.87 2.11
CA PRO A 37 -14.79 3.55 0.71
C PRO A 37 -14.59 4.74 -0.25
N SER A 38 -15.03 5.94 0.12
CA SER A 38 -14.82 7.14 -0.72
C SER A 38 -13.34 7.50 -0.88
N GLY A 39 -12.53 7.31 0.16
CA GLY A 39 -11.08 7.52 0.07
C GLY A 39 -10.40 6.48 -0.82
N CYS A 40 -10.91 5.24 -0.87
CA CYS A 40 -10.46 4.23 -1.81
C CYS A 40 -10.72 4.64 -3.27
N ASP A 41 -11.88 5.23 -3.56
CA ASP A 41 -12.21 5.70 -4.91
C ASP A 41 -11.29 6.86 -5.33
N ILE A 42 -11.01 7.80 -4.42
CA ILE A 42 -10.07 8.92 -4.65
C ILE A 42 -8.66 8.37 -4.92
N LEU A 43 -8.17 7.48 -4.06
CA LEU A 43 -6.88 6.80 -4.22
C LEU A 43 -6.77 6.12 -5.59
N MET A 44 -7.82 5.41 -5.99
CA MET A 44 -7.88 4.70 -7.26
C MET A 44 -7.79 5.66 -8.45
N SER A 45 -8.51 6.78 -8.41
CA SER A 45 -8.47 7.80 -9.46
C SER A 45 -7.05 8.33 -9.66
N HIS A 46 -6.34 8.66 -8.58
CA HIS A 46 -4.96 9.14 -8.64
C HIS A 46 -4.00 8.10 -9.22
N ILE A 47 -4.15 6.83 -8.85
CA ILE A 47 -3.31 5.76 -9.40
C ILE A 47 -3.56 5.62 -10.91
N LEU A 48 -4.82 5.61 -11.35
CA LEU A 48 -5.18 5.49 -12.76
C LEU A 48 -4.69 6.69 -13.58
N ASP A 49 -4.81 7.90 -13.05
CA ASP A 49 -4.30 9.11 -13.69
C ASP A 49 -2.79 9.03 -13.90
N CYS A 50 -2.04 8.57 -12.88
CA CYS A 50 -0.61 8.29 -13.03
C CYS A 50 -0.35 7.20 -14.07
N CYS A 51 -1.15 6.13 -14.08
CA CYS A 51 -0.98 5.04 -15.04
C CYS A 51 -1.12 5.52 -16.49
N ASN A 52 -2.13 6.35 -16.76
CA ASN A 52 -2.40 6.91 -18.08
C ASN A 52 -1.33 7.93 -18.48
N ARG A 53 -0.94 8.82 -17.56
CA ARG A 53 0.05 9.88 -17.82
C ARG A 53 1.44 9.33 -18.14
N TYR A 54 1.87 8.28 -17.45
CA TYR A 54 3.22 7.72 -17.58
C TYR A 54 3.28 6.44 -18.43
N ASN A 55 2.17 6.08 -19.09
CA ASN A 55 2.03 4.87 -19.92
C ASN A 55 2.52 3.60 -19.17
N ILE A 56 2.03 3.45 -17.94
CA ILE A 56 2.45 2.39 -17.03
C ILE A 56 1.97 1.03 -17.56
N GLN A 57 2.81 0.02 -17.41
CA GLN A 57 2.49 -1.37 -17.77
C GLN A 57 2.35 -2.26 -16.54
N LYS A 58 2.97 -1.87 -15.42
CA LYS A 58 2.89 -2.61 -14.17
C LYS A 58 2.81 -1.71 -12.96
N VAL A 59 1.83 -1.95 -12.09
CA VAL A 59 1.68 -1.25 -10.81
C VAL A 59 2.11 -2.15 -9.65
N PHE A 60 2.96 -1.62 -8.78
CA PHE A 60 3.34 -2.23 -7.52
C PHE A 60 2.77 -1.39 -6.40
N ILE A 61 2.03 -2.02 -5.49
CA ILE A 61 1.36 -1.36 -4.38
C ILE A 61 1.89 -1.98 -3.09
N GLY A 62 2.41 -1.14 -2.21
CA GLY A 62 2.94 -1.50 -0.91
C GLY A 62 2.13 -0.83 0.17
N LEU A 63 1.71 -1.61 1.16
CA LEU A 63 1.09 -1.08 2.36
C LEU A 63 1.84 -1.52 3.61
N GLU A 64 2.00 -0.60 4.55
CA GLU A 64 2.18 -0.94 5.95
C GLU A 64 0.83 -0.76 6.65
N SER A 65 0.41 -1.76 7.44
CA SER A 65 -0.70 -1.55 8.36
C SER A 65 -0.31 -2.09 9.73
N THR A 66 -0.50 -1.25 10.75
CA THR A 66 -0.22 -1.57 12.16
C THR A 66 -1.23 -2.57 12.75
N SER A 67 -2.29 -2.91 12.03
CA SER A 67 -3.38 -3.80 12.45
C SER A 67 -4.16 -4.34 11.23
N VAL A 68 -5.39 -4.79 11.44
CA VAL A 68 -6.32 -5.20 10.38
C VAL A 68 -6.84 -4.04 9.52
N TYR A 69 -6.57 -2.76 9.84
CA TYR A 69 -7.26 -1.61 9.22
C TYR A 69 -7.05 -1.47 7.70
N GLY A 70 -5.91 -1.86 7.14
CA GLY A 70 -5.64 -1.77 5.70
C GLY A 70 -6.24 -2.87 4.81
N TRP A 71 -6.96 -3.84 5.39
CA TRP A 71 -7.42 -5.03 4.68
C TRP A 71 -8.37 -4.74 3.51
N HIS A 72 -9.30 -3.79 3.71
CA HIS A 72 -10.33 -3.47 2.73
C HIS A 72 -9.72 -2.74 1.52
N ILE A 73 -8.74 -1.86 1.75
CA ILE A 73 -7.95 -1.20 0.70
C ILE A 73 -7.15 -2.23 -0.10
N GLN A 74 -6.49 -3.18 0.59
CA GLN A 74 -5.75 -4.24 -0.08
C GLN A 74 -6.65 -5.07 -1.01
N TYR A 75 -7.84 -5.47 -0.52
CA TYR A 75 -8.80 -6.22 -1.32
C TYR A 75 -9.30 -5.41 -2.51
N TYR A 76 -9.72 -4.17 -2.25
CA TYR A 76 -10.21 -3.25 -3.26
C TYR A 76 -9.19 -3.06 -4.38
N LEU A 77 -7.93 -2.74 -4.06
CA LEU A 77 -6.88 -2.50 -5.07
C LEU A 77 -6.43 -3.77 -5.81
N ALA A 78 -6.45 -4.93 -5.15
CA ALA A 78 -5.99 -6.18 -5.75
C ALA A 78 -6.96 -6.73 -6.81
N ASP A 79 -8.27 -6.58 -6.61
CA ASP A 79 -9.30 -7.13 -7.52
C ASP A 79 -10.00 -6.07 -8.38
N HIS A 80 -9.66 -4.78 -8.24
CA HIS A 80 -10.32 -3.73 -9.01
C HIS A 80 -10.15 -3.92 -10.52
N ALA A 81 -11.27 -3.95 -11.25
CA ALA A 81 -11.30 -4.21 -12.69
C ALA A 81 -10.40 -3.24 -13.49
N SER A 82 -10.43 -1.95 -13.16
CA SER A 82 -9.63 -0.91 -13.83
C SER A 82 -8.12 -1.06 -13.63
N LEU A 83 -7.65 -1.76 -12.59
CA LEU A 83 -6.22 -2.00 -12.38
C LEU A 83 -5.72 -3.26 -13.11
N LYS A 84 -6.61 -4.21 -13.48
CA LYS A 84 -6.24 -5.47 -14.15
C LYS A 84 -5.34 -5.29 -15.37
N PRO A 85 -5.56 -4.30 -16.27
CA PRO A 85 -4.66 -4.05 -17.41
C PRO A 85 -3.20 -3.75 -17.01
N PHE A 86 -2.98 -3.25 -15.80
CA PHE A 86 -1.68 -2.87 -15.27
C PHE A 86 -1.06 -3.93 -14.36
N ASN A 87 -1.56 -5.17 -14.39
CA ASN A 87 -1.02 -6.34 -13.66
C ASN A 87 -0.60 -6.00 -12.20
N PRO A 88 -1.55 -5.57 -11.36
CA PRO A 88 -1.25 -4.97 -10.07
C PRO A 88 -0.63 -6.01 -9.12
N SER A 89 0.40 -5.60 -8.40
CA SER A 89 1.08 -6.42 -7.40
C SER A 89 0.99 -5.77 -6.04
N VAL A 90 0.08 -6.24 -5.19
CA VAL A 90 -0.14 -5.70 -3.85
C VAL A 90 0.67 -6.48 -2.81
N THR A 91 1.47 -5.79 -2.00
CA THR A 91 2.35 -6.36 -0.97
C THR A 91 2.14 -5.66 0.36
N THR A 92 1.96 -6.43 1.42
CA THR A 92 1.91 -5.92 2.79
C THR A 92 3.26 -6.07 3.46
N PHE A 93 3.79 -4.98 4.01
CA PHE A 93 5.05 -4.96 4.73
C PHE A 93 4.82 -4.96 6.25
N ASN A 94 5.74 -5.61 6.96
CA ASN A 94 5.82 -5.49 8.41
C ASN A 94 6.52 -4.18 8.79
N ALA A 95 5.99 -3.47 9.80
CA ALA A 95 6.55 -2.23 10.34
C ALA A 95 8.07 -2.31 10.62
N ASN A 96 8.57 -3.45 11.11
CA ASN A 96 9.99 -3.65 11.38
C ASN A 96 10.84 -3.63 10.11
N ILE A 97 10.32 -4.17 8.99
CA ILE A 97 11.01 -4.17 7.70
C ILE A 97 11.09 -2.74 7.18
N VAL A 98 9.98 -1.99 7.22
CA VAL A 98 9.94 -0.58 6.80
C VAL A 98 10.88 0.25 7.67
N LYS A 99 10.86 0.06 9.00
CA LYS A 99 11.75 0.74 9.94
C LYS A 99 13.23 0.45 9.69
N ALA A 100 13.59 -0.80 9.41
CA ALA A 100 14.96 -1.16 9.06
C ALA A 100 15.39 -0.55 7.73
N PHE A 101 14.49 -0.54 6.74
CA PHE A 101 14.75 0.06 5.44
C PHE A 101 14.91 1.59 5.52
N LYS A 102 14.05 2.28 6.28
CA LYS A 102 14.18 3.72 6.58
C LYS A 102 15.56 4.08 7.12
N LYS A 103 16.10 3.28 8.05
CA LYS A 103 17.46 3.47 8.58
C LYS A 103 18.54 3.33 7.51
N SER A 104 18.33 2.47 6.51
CA SER A 104 19.29 2.25 5.41
C SER A 104 19.29 3.38 4.37
N LEU A 105 18.21 4.15 4.26
CA LEU A 105 18.09 5.28 3.33
C LEU A 105 18.84 6.55 3.82
N GLY A 106 19.42 6.52 5.02
CA GLY A 106 20.18 7.62 5.59
C GLY A 106 19.32 8.61 6.37
N ASN A 107 19.79 9.86 6.50
CA ASN A 107 19.11 10.92 7.23
C ASN A 107 17.94 11.48 6.42
N LEU A 108 16.81 10.79 6.47
CA LEU A 108 15.54 11.31 5.97
C LEU A 108 14.97 12.32 6.99
N PRO A 109 14.32 13.40 6.52
CA PRO A 109 13.65 14.35 7.40
C PRO A 109 12.54 13.63 8.15
N LYS A 110 12.39 13.88 9.46
CA LYS A 110 11.31 13.26 10.25
C LYS A 110 9.97 13.89 9.89
N ASN A 111 9.33 13.36 8.86
CA ASN A 111 8.03 13.81 8.37
C ASN A 111 7.10 12.61 8.23
N ASP A 112 5.80 12.88 8.30
CA ASP A 112 4.72 11.90 8.25
C ASP A 112 4.63 11.13 6.92
N TRP A 113 5.27 11.64 5.87
CA TRP A 113 5.26 11.06 4.52
C TRP A 113 6.42 10.08 4.26
N VAL A 114 7.38 10.01 5.18
CA VAL A 114 8.61 9.21 5.00
C VAL A 114 8.29 7.73 4.92
N ASP A 115 7.25 7.29 5.64
CA ASP A 115 6.89 5.89 5.73
C ASP A 115 6.31 5.42 4.39
N ALA A 116 5.36 6.18 3.84
CA ALA A 116 4.85 5.98 2.49
C ALA A 116 5.96 6.01 1.42
N PHE A 117 6.88 6.97 1.49
CA PHE A 117 8.05 7.05 0.59
C PHE A 117 8.94 5.81 0.70
N ALA A 118 9.29 5.41 1.92
CA ALA A 118 10.17 4.26 2.17
C ALA A 118 9.53 2.96 1.67
N ILE A 119 8.22 2.83 1.77
CA ILE A 119 7.48 1.69 1.21
C ILE A 119 7.55 1.70 -0.32
N ALA A 120 7.32 2.84 -0.97
CA ALA A 120 7.42 2.97 -2.43
C ALA A 120 8.84 2.63 -2.94
N GLU A 121 9.88 3.18 -2.30
CA GLU A 121 11.27 2.85 -2.62
C GLU A 121 11.57 1.37 -2.36
N LYS A 122 11.04 0.78 -1.29
CA LYS A 122 11.24 -0.65 -0.99
C LYS A 122 10.66 -1.55 -2.08
N LEU A 123 9.53 -1.15 -2.68
CA LEU A 123 8.97 -1.83 -3.85
C LEU A 123 9.88 -1.70 -5.06
N ARG A 124 10.44 -0.50 -5.30
CA ARG A 124 11.29 -0.19 -6.45
C ARG A 124 12.60 -0.97 -6.46
N PHE A 125 13.30 -1.04 -5.31
CA PHE A 125 14.59 -1.74 -5.20
C PHE A 125 14.51 -3.27 -5.29
N GLY A 126 13.31 -3.86 -5.29
CA GLY A 126 13.14 -5.30 -5.38
C GLY A 126 13.61 -6.07 -4.13
N ARG A 127 13.51 -7.40 -4.18
CA ARG A 127 13.50 -8.32 -3.00
C ARG A 127 12.26 -8.13 -2.13
N LEU A 128 11.10 -8.30 -2.74
CA LEU A 128 9.86 -8.42 -1.99
C LEU A 128 9.83 -9.81 -1.33
N PRO A 129 9.43 -9.93 -0.05
CA PRO A 129 9.07 -11.24 0.47
C PRO A 129 8.01 -11.84 -0.46
N LYS A 130 8.04 -13.17 -0.68
CA LYS A 130 6.96 -13.85 -1.41
C LYS A 130 5.64 -13.36 -0.81
N SER A 131 4.75 -12.84 -1.65
CA SER A 131 3.41 -12.46 -1.22
C SER A 131 2.84 -13.64 -0.44
N CYS A 132 2.63 -13.50 0.86
CA CYS A 132 1.79 -14.44 1.58
C CYS A 132 0.36 -14.05 1.20
N PRO A 133 -0.33 -14.82 0.32
CA PRO A 133 -1.76 -14.61 0.18
C PRO A 133 -2.35 -14.82 1.58
N VAL A 134 -3.01 -13.78 2.08
CA VAL A 134 -3.79 -13.92 3.30
C VAL A 134 -4.91 -14.90 2.96
N ASP A 135 -4.89 -16.10 3.55
CA ASP A 135 -5.96 -17.08 3.36
C ASP A 135 -7.20 -16.57 4.10
N PHE A 136 -8.10 -15.97 3.33
CA PHE A 136 -9.30 -15.27 3.79
C PHE A 136 -10.23 -16.13 4.66
N ARG A 137 -10.11 -17.47 4.60
CA ARG A 137 -10.88 -18.39 5.45
C ARG A 137 -10.49 -18.27 6.93
N TYR A 138 -9.22 -18.02 7.22
CA TYR A 138 -8.71 -17.96 8.60
C TYR A 138 -9.06 -16.65 9.31
N LEU A 139 -9.32 -15.56 8.58
CA LEU A 139 -9.67 -14.26 9.17
C LEU A 139 -11.11 -14.18 9.67
N ALA A 140 -12.06 -14.79 8.95
CA ALA A 140 -13.45 -14.92 9.42
C ALA A 140 -13.50 -15.72 10.75
N LEU A 141 -12.71 -16.79 10.83
CA LEU A 141 -12.53 -17.59 12.04
C LEU A 141 -11.92 -16.79 13.20
N GLN A 142 -10.93 -15.92 12.92
CA GLN A 142 -10.30 -15.08 13.95
C GLN A 142 -11.26 -14.00 14.50
N ARG A 143 -12.19 -13.49 13.67
CA ARG A 143 -13.25 -12.57 14.11
C ARG A 143 -14.27 -13.27 15.01
N LEU A 144 -14.62 -14.52 14.71
CA LEU A 144 -15.53 -15.33 15.53
C LEU A 144 -14.92 -15.67 16.90
N THR A 145 -13.64 -16.04 16.96
CA THR A 145 -12.98 -16.40 18.23
C THR A 145 -12.76 -15.20 19.15
N ARG A 146 -12.57 -13.99 18.60
CA ARG A 146 -12.44 -12.77 19.42
C ARG A 146 -13.79 -12.30 20.00
N HIS A 147 -14.92 -12.63 19.37
CA HIS A 147 -16.27 -12.34 19.91
C HIS A 147 -16.73 -13.34 20.98
N GLN A 148 -16.19 -14.57 20.99
CA GLN A 148 -16.59 -15.60 21.97
C GLN A 148 -15.86 -15.48 23.31
N LEU A 149 -14.71 -14.81 23.36
CA LEU A 149 -13.94 -14.63 24.61
C LEU A 149 -14.35 -13.40 25.44
N SER A 150 -15.25 -12.55 24.93
CA SER A 150 -15.82 -11.41 25.68
C SER A 150 -17.13 -11.75 26.40
N HIS A 151 -17.54 -13.02 26.39
CA HIS A 151 -18.73 -13.53 27.09
C HIS A 151 -18.38 -14.74 27.99
N CYS A 152 -17.37 -14.58 28.84
CA CYS A 152 -17.14 -15.43 30.02
C CYS A 152 -16.85 -14.54 31.22
#